data_AF-A0AAE0RSF2-F1
#
_entry.id   AF-A0AAE0RSF2-F1
#
_cell.length_a   1.000
_cell.length_b   1.000
_cell.length_c   1.000
_cell.angle_alpha   90.00
_cell.angle_beta   90.00
_cell.angle_gamma   90.00
#
_symmetry.space_group_name_H-M   'P 1'
#
loop_
_entity.id
_entity.type
_entity.pdbx_description
1 polymer ?
#
loop_
_entity_poly.entity_id
_entity_poly.type
_entity_poly.pdbx_seq_one_letter_code
_entity_poly.pdbx_strand_id
1 'polypeptide(L)'
;MHIFILALGAVPNGTALKLTRVMGTSSINMGEKNQLRIDLDFAVGTTNSVVIEIISSPEATVLAFAKLVNFSVGSNLDQGMAAKLNNTIVQPGIEYVNAMKVRYNTHAIINLGTVFNAGSDTNLAASQISITYEVVMVSNAGLVNGAQYWTGVGMEYNNGQYVWISQISYNLNKTIKSYLVHNLNVLTVVKVAG
;
A
#
# COMPACT_ATOMS: atom_id res chain seq x y z
N MET A 1 -3.63 17.49 0.45
CA MET A 1 -3.61 16.08 0.89
C MET A 1 -4.83 15.88 1.76
N HIS A 2 -5.90 15.28 1.21
CA HIS A 2 -7.11 14.99 1.99
C HIS A 2 -6.99 13.54 2.48
N ILE A 3 -6.69 13.37 3.76
CA ILE A 3 -6.76 12.06 4.43
C ILE A 3 -8.23 11.87 4.82
N PHE A 4 -8.90 10.86 4.26
CA PHE A 4 -10.23 10.46 4.69
C PHE A 4 -10.09 9.27 5.62
N ILE A 5 -10.17 9.50 6.93
CA ILE A 5 -10.25 8.45 7.94
C ILE A 5 -11.73 8.11 8.10
N LEU A 6 -12.20 7.03 7.47
CA LEU A 6 -13.42 6.37 7.92
C LEU A 6 -13.04 5.50 9.11
N ALA A 7 -13.53 5.82 10.30
CA ALA A 7 -13.44 4.96 11.48
C ALA A 7 -14.85 4.49 11.84
N LEU A 8 -15.10 3.18 11.77
CA LEU A 8 -16.34 2.57 12.26
C LEU A 8 -16.29 2.34 13.79
N GLY A 9 -15.91 3.35 14.58
CA GLY A 9 -15.86 3.26 16.05
C GLY A 9 -14.92 4.28 16.70
N ALA A 10 -15.09 4.50 18.02
CA ALA A 10 -14.21 5.39 18.80
C ALA A 10 -12.76 4.88 18.87
N VAL A 11 -11.84 5.68 18.34
CA VAL A 11 -10.40 5.42 18.36
C VAL A 11 -9.86 5.48 19.80
N PRO A 12 -9.08 4.49 20.28
CA PRO A 12 -8.29 4.66 21.49
C PRO A 12 -7.40 5.89 21.34
N ASN A 13 -7.47 6.81 22.30
CA ASN A 13 -6.69 8.04 22.27
C ASN A 13 -5.19 7.72 22.13
N GLY A 14 -4.52 8.26 21.11
CA GLY A 14 -3.11 7.99 20.82
C GLY A 14 -2.84 6.99 19.69
N THR A 15 -3.86 6.27 19.19
CA THR A 15 -3.69 5.44 17.99
C THR A 15 -3.96 6.27 16.72
N ALA A 16 -3.15 6.14 15.67
CA ALA A 16 -3.34 6.85 14.39
C ALA A 16 -2.76 6.08 13.18
N LEU A 17 -3.38 6.23 12.00
CA LEU A 17 -2.89 5.72 10.73
C LEU A 17 -2.62 6.89 9.80
N LYS A 18 -1.42 6.91 9.23
CA LYS A 18 -1.03 7.91 8.25
C LYS A 18 -0.43 7.23 7.03
N LEU A 19 -0.90 7.63 5.85
CA LEU A 19 -0.29 7.27 4.58
C LEU A 19 0.42 8.49 3.98
N THR A 20 1.69 8.33 3.63
CA THR A 20 2.52 9.41 3.07
C THR A 20 3.25 8.93 1.83
N ARG A 21 3.40 9.80 0.82
CA ARG A 21 4.31 9.54 -0.32
C ARG A 21 5.73 9.89 0.10
N VAL A 22 6.66 8.94 -0.02
CA VAL A 22 8.08 9.14 0.33
C VAL A 22 8.99 9.23 -0.89
N MET A 23 8.59 8.66 -2.03
CA MET A 23 9.29 8.82 -3.32
C MET A 23 8.28 8.88 -4.47
N GLY A 24 8.63 9.66 -5.50
CA GLY A 24 7.86 9.83 -6.71
C GLY A 24 7.03 11.10 -6.69
N THR A 25 6.11 11.26 -7.65
CA THR A 25 5.35 12.49 -7.83
C THR A 25 3.85 12.27 -7.68
N SER A 26 3.08 13.36 -7.62
CA SER A 26 1.63 13.30 -7.72
C SER A 26 1.14 12.87 -9.10
N SER A 27 2.03 12.81 -10.10
CA SER A 27 1.75 12.28 -11.43
C SER A 27 2.39 10.91 -11.57
N ILE A 28 1.73 9.99 -12.26
CA ILE A 28 2.29 8.66 -12.48
C ILE A 28 2.21 8.24 -13.95
N ASN A 29 3.32 7.69 -14.44
CA ASN A 29 3.42 7.08 -15.76
C ASN A 29 3.42 5.55 -15.67
N MET A 30 3.10 4.88 -16.78
CA MET A 30 3.20 3.42 -16.89
C MET A 30 4.61 2.93 -16.51
N GLY A 31 4.68 1.91 -15.65
CA GLY A 31 5.94 1.32 -15.17
C GLY A 31 6.71 2.16 -14.14
N GLU A 32 6.23 3.37 -13.81
CA GLU A 32 6.85 4.21 -12.80
C GLU A 32 6.56 3.67 -11.39
N LYS A 33 7.61 3.62 -10.57
CA LYS A 33 7.55 3.21 -9.18
C LYS A 33 7.35 4.42 -8.28
N ASN A 34 6.42 4.30 -7.36
CA ASN A 34 6.26 5.24 -6.25
C ASN A 34 6.46 4.49 -4.94
N GLN A 35 7.05 5.16 -3.95
CA GLN A 35 7.15 4.60 -2.60
C GLN A 35 6.21 5.35 -1.68
N LEU A 36 5.44 4.56 -0.93
CA LEU A 36 4.50 5.02 0.07
C LEU A 36 4.92 4.49 1.43
N ARG A 37 4.62 5.26 2.47
CA ARG A 37 4.88 4.90 3.86
C ARG A 37 3.59 4.94 4.67
N ILE A 38 3.34 3.86 5.39
CA ILE A 38 2.30 3.74 6.41
C ILE A 38 2.99 3.97 7.75
N ASP A 39 2.47 4.90 8.55
CA ASP A 39 2.86 5.09 9.94
C ASP A 39 1.65 4.74 10.82
N LEU A 40 1.84 3.79 11.74
CA LEU A 40 0.84 3.30 12.69
C LEU A 40 1.26 3.66 14.10
N ASP A 41 0.57 4.59 14.71
CA ASP A 41 0.76 4.95 16.11
C ASP A 41 -0.12 4.05 16.98
N PHE A 42 0.43 3.53 18.08
CA PHE A 42 -0.30 2.74 19.05
C PHE A 42 -0.30 3.45 20.40
N ALA A 43 -1.47 3.63 21.00
CA ALA A 43 -1.60 4.05 22.38
C ALA A 43 -0.98 3.03 23.35
N VAL A 44 -0.65 3.47 24.58
CA VAL A 44 -0.22 2.57 25.67
C VAL A 44 -1.24 1.46 25.90
N GLY A 45 -0.75 0.23 26.10
CA GLY A 45 -1.57 -0.93 26.39
C GLY A 45 -1.70 -1.87 25.21
N THR A 46 -2.82 -2.58 25.12
CA THR A 46 -3.02 -3.68 24.18
C THR A 46 -4.01 -3.32 23.09
N THR A 47 -3.60 -3.50 21.83
CA THR A 47 -4.50 -3.47 20.66
C THR A 47 -4.59 -4.88 20.09
N ASN A 48 -5.80 -5.45 20.04
CA ASN A 48 -5.99 -6.85 19.62
C ASN A 48 -6.34 -6.94 18.14
N SER A 49 -5.99 -8.08 17.53
CA SER A 49 -6.41 -8.46 16.16
C SER A 49 -6.15 -7.39 15.11
N VAL A 50 -4.95 -6.82 15.10
CA VAL A 50 -4.53 -5.79 14.14
C VAL A 50 -4.18 -6.44 12.81
N VAL A 51 -4.91 -6.07 11.75
CA VAL A 51 -4.64 -6.50 10.38
C VAL A 51 -4.53 -5.27 9.50
N ILE A 52 -3.51 -5.24 8.65
CA ILE A 52 -3.30 -4.16 7.67
C ILE A 52 -3.52 -4.76 6.29
N GLU A 53 -4.27 -4.06 5.46
CA GLU A 53 -4.47 -4.40 4.07
C GLU A 53 -4.02 -3.23 3.19
N ILE A 54 -3.07 -3.48 2.29
CA ILE A 54 -2.69 -2.52 1.24
C ILE A 54 -3.56 -2.82 0.03
N ILE A 55 -4.35 -1.84 -0.40
CA ILE A 55 -5.38 -1.99 -1.42
C ILE A 55 -5.00 -1.20 -2.67
N SER A 56 -4.96 -1.89 -3.81
CA SER A 56 -4.79 -1.28 -5.13
C SER A 56 -6.04 -0.49 -5.54
N SER A 57 -5.92 0.39 -6.54
CA SER A 57 -7.07 1.17 -7.05
C SER A 57 -8.29 0.28 -7.33
N PRO A 58 -9.49 0.61 -6.81
CA PRO A 58 -10.68 -0.22 -6.99
C PRO A 58 -11.20 -0.23 -8.44
N GLU A 59 -10.84 0.77 -9.24
CA GLU A 59 -11.26 0.91 -10.63
C GLU A 59 -10.09 0.61 -11.58
N ALA A 60 -10.07 -0.62 -12.13
CA ALA A 60 -8.98 -1.21 -12.90
C ALA A 60 -7.64 -1.23 -12.12
N THR A 61 -6.76 -2.21 -12.33
CA THR A 61 -5.52 -2.24 -11.55
C THR A 61 -4.53 -1.24 -12.12
N VAL A 62 -4.79 0.04 -11.85
CA VAL A 62 -3.94 1.16 -12.24
C VAL A 62 -2.60 1.05 -11.54
N LEU A 63 -2.64 0.71 -10.26
CA LEU A 63 -1.51 0.61 -9.35
C LEU A 63 -1.50 -0.78 -8.74
N ALA A 64 -0.40 -1.50 -8.86
CA ALA A 64 -0.19 -2.79 -8.22
C ALA A 64 0.81 -2.67 -7.07
N PHE A 65 0.63 -3.50 -6.04
CA PHE A 65 1.63 -3.69 -5.01
C PHE A 65 2.87 -4.38 -5.61
N ALA A 66 4.04 -3.75 -5.50
CA ALA A 66 5.27 -4.34 -6.01
C ALA A 66 5.98 -5.15 -4.93
N LYS A 67 6.33 -4.51 -3.80
CA LYS A 67 7.02 -5.13 -2.67
C LYS A 67 6.97 -4.26 -1.43
N LEU A 68 7.23 -4.88 -0.27
CA LEU A 68 7.73 -4.15 0.89
C LEU A 68 9.19 -3.74 0.66
N VAL A 69 9.53 -2.50 1.02
CA VAL A 69 10.87 -1.94 0.89
C VAL A 69 11.62 -2.05 2.21
N ASN A 70 11.00 -1.56 3.28
CA ASN A 70 11.52 -1.64 4.63
C ASN A 70 10.38 -1.50 5.64
N PHE A 71 10.69 -1.79 6.90
CA PHE A 71 9.84 -1.44 8.02
C PHE A 71 10.70 -1.10 9.24
N SER A 72 10.09 -0.40 10.19
CA SER A 72 10.65 -0.19 11.53
C SER A 72 9.58 -0.42 12.57
N VAL A 73 10.02 -0.91 13.73
CA VAL A 73 9.18 -1.15 14.90
C VAL A 73 9.76 -0.32 16.03
N GLY A 74 8.92 0.49 16.66
CA GLY A 74 9.28 1.28 17.82
C GLY A 74 9.68 0.41 19.01
N SER A 75 10.61 0.89 19.84
CA SER A 75 11.18 0.15 20.95
C SER A 75 10.20 -0.19 22.08
N ASN A 76 9.05 0.47 22.15
CA ASN A 76 8.01 0.20 23.14
C ASN A 76 7.08 -0.94 22.72
N LEU A 77 7.15 -1.38 21.46
CA LEU A 77 6.31 -2.44 20.91
C LEU A 77 6.96 -3.80 21.10
N ASP A 78 6.13 -4.84 21.16
CA ASP A 78 6.59 -6.21 21.39
C ASP A 78 7.70 -6.66 20.43
N GLN A 79 8.68 -7.39 20.97
CA GLN A 79 9.84 -7.89 20.22
C GLN A 79 9.47 -8.81 19.04
N GLY A 80 8.25 -9.36 19.00
CA GLY A 80 7.75 -10.21 17.92
C GLY A 80 7.26 -9.47 16.67
N MET A 81 7.10 -8.14 16.71
CA MET A 81 6.47 -7.39 15.61
C MET A 81 7.23 -7.49 14.29
N ALA A 82 8.57 -7.47 14.34
CA ALA A 82 9.39 -7.59 13.14
C ALA A 82 9.17 -8.91 12.40
N ALA A 83 8.98 -10.02 13.14
CA ALA A 83 8.69 -11.32 12.55
C ALA A 83 7.30 -11.35 11.87
N LYS A 84 6.31 -10.66 12.45
CA LYS A 84 4.97 -10.55 11.87
C LYS A 84 4.97 -9.74 10.57
N LEU A 85 5.74 -8.65 10.53
CA LEU A 85 5.92 -7.83 9.33
C LEU A 85 6.57 -8.62 8.18
N ASN A 86 7.49 -9.53 8.50
CA ASN A 86 8.10 -10.43 7.52
C ASN A 86 7.12 -11.48 6.95
N ASN A 87 5.99 -11.74 7.62
CA ASN A 87 4.98 -12.70 7.15
C ASN A 87 3.87 -12.03 6.31
N THR A 88 4.26 -11.09 5.46
CA THR A 88 3.32 -10.37 4.58
C THR A 88 2.79 -11.31 3.51
N ILE A 89 1.46 -11.43 3.43
CA ILE A 89 0.78 -12.26 2.44
C ILE A 89 0.43 -11.38 1.24
N VAL A 90 1.02 -11.69 0.09
CA VAL A 90 0.76 -10.97 -1.16
C VAL A 90 -0.28 -11.73 -1.96
N GLN A 91 -1.29 -11.01 -2.45
CA GLN A 91 -2.43 -11.59 -3.12
C GLN A 91 -2.40 -11.23 -4.62
N PRO A 92 -2.30 -12.23 -5.50
CA PRO A 92 -2.23 -12.00 -6.94
C PRO A 92 -3.62 -11.75 -7.53
N GLY A 93 -3.70 -10.77 -8.43
CA GLY A 93 -4.81 -10.56 -9.35
C GLY A 93 -4.45 -10.88 -10.80
N ILE A 94 -5.47 -10.86 -11.63
CA ILE A 94 -5.38 -11.12 -13.06
C ILE A 94 -6.12 -10.01 -13.83
N GLU A 95 -5.47 -9.42 -14.82
CA GLU A 95 -6.13 -8.62 -15.87
C GLU A 95 -5.93 -9.28 -17.22
N TYR A 96 -6.80 -8.91 -18.15
CA TYR A 96 -6.61 -9.18 -19.56
C TYR A 96 -6.30 -7.88 -20.28
N VAL A 97 -5.07 -7.78 -20.81
CA VAL A 97 -4.65 -6.65 -21.66
C VAL A 97 -4.50 -7.19 -23.07
N ASN A 98 -5.33 -6.73 -24.02
CA ASN A 98 -5.32 -7.19 -25.42
C ASN A 98 -5.35 -8.73 -25.56
N ALA A 99 -6.27 -9.38 -24.84
CA ALA A 99 -6.39 -10.84 -24.75
C ALA A 99 -5.20 -11.58 -24.11
N MET A 100 -4.17 -10.88 -23.63
CA MET A 100 -3.08 -11.47 -22.83
C MET A 100 -3.41 -11.42 -21.35
N LYS A 101 -3.22 -12.56 -20.67
CA LYS A 101 -3.36 -12.68 -19.23
C LYS A 101 -2.13 -12.11 -18.53
N VAL A 102 -2.29 -11.01 -17.81
CA VAL A 102 -1.24 -10.38 -17.00
C VAL A 102 -1.55 -10.63 -15.52
N ARG A 103 -0.53 -11.00 -14.74
CA ARG A 103 -0.63 -11.15 -13.28
C ARG A 103 0.13 -10.02 -12.60
N TYR A 104 -0.49 -9.45 -11.57
CA TYR A 104 0.11 -8.46 -10.70
C TYR A 104 -0.42 -8.68 -9.28
N ASN A 105 0.20 -8.09 -8.27
CA ASN A 105 -0.32 -8.19 -6.91
C ASN A 105 -1.35 -7.08 -6.68
N THR A 106 -2.59 -7.46 -6.39
CA THR A 106 -3.70 -6.53 -6.16
C THR A 106 -3.73 -6.02 -4.72
N HIS A 107 -3.28 -6.84 -3.78
CA HIS A 107 -3.28 -6.46 -2.38
C HIS A 107 -2.17 -7.19 -1.61
N ALA A 108 -1.82 -6.62 -0.46
CA ALA A 108 -0.93 -7.25 0.50
C ALA A 108 -1.57 -7.15 1.89
N ILE A 109 -1.55 -8.26 2.62
CA ILE A 109 -2.13 -8.40 3.95
C ILE A 109 -1.00 -8.63 4.94
N ILE A 110 -1.00 -7.85 6.02
CA ILE A 110 -0.05 -7.97 7.13
C ILE A 110 -0.85 -8.21 8.39
N ASN A 111 -0.72 -9.40 8.97
CA ASN A 111 -1.38 -9.74 10.22
C ASN A 111 -0.42 -9.51 11.39
N LEU A 112 -0.67 -8.43 12.13
CA LEU A 112 0.09 -8.09 13.33
C LEU A 112 -0.49 -8.77 14.58
N GLY A 113 -1.71 -9.32 14.53
CA GLY A 113 -2.38 -9.94 15.66
C GLY A 113 -2.48 -8.98 16.83
N THR A 114 -2.17 -9.44 18.04
CA THR A 114 -2.06 -8.55 19.21
C THR A 114 -0.76 -7.74 19.17
N VAL A 115 -0.90 -6.44 19.39
CA VAL A 115 0.19 -5.47 19.55
C VAL A 115 0.10 -4.89 20.97
N PHE A 116 1.13 -5.06 21.78
CA PHE A 116 1.26 -4.40 23.07
C PHE A 116 2.32 -3.29 23.01
N ASN A 117 1.95 -2.12 23.54
CA ASN A 117 2.81 -0.96 23.69
C ASN A 117 3.04 -0.70 25.19
N ALA A 118 4.28 -0.88 25.65
CA ALA A 118 4.65 -0.75 27.05
C ALA A 118 5.03 0.68 27.49
N GLY A 119 5.23 1.60 26.54
CA GLY A 119 5.82 2.92 26.80
C GLY A 119 4.89 4.08 26.44
N SER A 120 5.03 5.19 27.16
CA SER A 120 4.19 6.37 27.02
C SER A 120 4.37 7.11 25.69
N ASP A 121 3.30 7.77 25.25
CA ASP A 121 3.18 8.52 23.98
C ASP A 121 4.14 9.73 23.84
N THR A 122 5.07 9.95 24.79
CA THR A 122 6.02 11.07 24.78
C THR A 122 7.08 10.97 23.68
N ASN A 123 7.31 9.78 23.12
CA ASN A 123 8.11 9.57 21.92
C ASN A 123 7.34 8.70 20.92
N LEU A 124 6.65 9.34 19.97
CA LEU A 124 5.82 8.66 18.97
C LEU A 124 6.58 7.58 18.21
N ALA A 125 7.85 7.82 17.84
CA ALA A 125 8.64 6.85 17.09
C ALA A 125 8.91 5.55 17.88
N ALA A 126 8.92 5.61 19.21
CA ALA A 126 9.08 4.43 20.06
C ALA A 126 7.80 3.58 20.14
N SER A 127 6.64 4.15 19.84
CA SER A 127 5.32 3.49 19.88
C SER A 127 4.69 3.34 18.49
N GLN A 128 5.50 3.47 17.43
CA GLN A 128 5.05 3.46 16.04
C GLN A 128 5.58 2.24 15.27
N ILE A 129 4.76 1.71 14.36
CA ILE A 129 5.23 0.85 13.26
C ILE A 129 5.23 1.67 11.97
N SER A 130 6.35 1.71 11.27
CA SER A 130 6.44 2.30 9.93
C SER A 130 6.70 1.23 8.90
N ILE A 131 5.95 1.27 7.79
CA ILE A 131 6.06 0.31 6.69
C ILE A 131 6.19 1.08 5.39
N THR A 132 7.31 0.92 4.69
CA THR A 132 7.50 1.48 3.35
C THR A 132 7.28 0.40 2.30
N TYR A 133 6.49 0.71 1.28
CA TYR A 133 6.18 -0.21 0.18
C TYR A 133 6.22 0.50 -1.16
N GLU A 134 6.45 -0.28 -2.21
CA GLU A 134 6.42 0.17 -3.60
C GLU A 134 5.08 -0.17 -4.25
N VAL A 135 4.53 0.82 -4.96
CA VAL A 135 3.45 0.63 -5.92
C VAL A 135 3.97 0.95 -7.32
N VAL A 136 3.48 0.21 -8.32
CA VAL A 136 3.83 0.46 -9.72
C VAL A 136 2.59 0.59 -10.57
N MET A 137 2.64 1.48 -11.54
CA MET A 137 1.55 1.59 -12.51
C MET A 137 1.62 0.44 -13.53
N VAL A 138 0.61 -0.43 -13.58
CA VAL A 138 0.62 -1.64 -14.44
C VAL A 138 -0.41 -1.61 -15.56
N SER A 139 -1.48 -0.84 -15.41
CA SER A 139 -2.51 -0.68 -16.46
C SER A 139 -2.97 0.78 -16.53
N ASN A 140 -3.23 1.24 -17.76
CA ASN A 140 -3.86 2.52 -18.03
C ASN A 140 -4.99 2.38 -19.06
N ALA A 141 -5.37 1.14 -19.37
CA ALA A 141 -6.44 0.82 -20.30
C ALA A 141 -7.77 1.36 -19.75
N GLY A 142 -8.56 2.00 -20.59
CA GLY A 142 -9.83 2.61 -20.17
C GLY A 142 -9.73 3.84 -19.25
N LEU A 143 -8.54 4.22 -18.80
CA LEU A 143 -8.36 5.38 -17.90
C LEU A 143 -8.34 6.72 -18.65
N VAL A 144 -8.72 7.80 -17.98
CA VAL A 144 -8.76 9.15 -18.56
C VAL A 144 -7.46 9.90 -18.22
N ASN A 145 -6.77 10.42 -19.24
CA ASN A 145 -5.56 11.21 -19.03
C ASN A 145 -5.85 12.45 -18.17
N GLY A 146 -5.00 12.76 -17.20
CA GLY A 146 -5.18 13.87 -16.26
C GLY A 146 -6.20 13.61 -15.14
N ALA A 147 -6.93 12.49 -15.17
CA ALA A 147 -7.85 12.12 -14.09
C ALA A 147 -7.12 11.62 -12.84
N GLN A 148 -7.79 11.69 -11.70
CA GLN A 148 -7.26 11.23 -10.41
C GLN A 148 -7.63 9.77 -10.13
N TYR A 149 -6.63 8.99 -9.76
CA TYR A 149 -6.75 7.61 -9.32
C TYR A 149 -6.16 7.44 -7.94
N TRP A 150 -6.66 6.48 -7.17
CA TRP A 150 -6.34 6.34 -5.76
C TRP A 150 -5.71 4.99 -5.47
N THR A 151 -4.78 4.95 -4.53
CA THR A 151 -4.40 3.73 -3.82
C THR A 151 -4.61 3.97 -2.34
N GLY A 152 -4.91 2.90 -1.61
CA GLY A 152 -5.24 3.00 -0.21
C GLY A 152 -4.55 1.95 0.64
N VAL A 153 -4.65 2.19 1.94
CA VAL A 153 -4.36 1.22 2.99
C VAL A 153 -5.56 1.19 3.91
N GLY A 154 -6.02 -0.02 4.23
CA GLY A 154 -6.94 -0.32 5.30
C GLY A 154 -6.17 -0.86 6.51
N MET A 155 -6.63 -0.55 7.71
CA MET A 155 -6.23 -1.24 8.94
C MET A 155 -7.48 -1.56 9.73
N GLU A 156 -7.63 -2.81 10.18
CA GLU A 156 -8.64 -3.20 11.14
C GLU A 156 -8.02 -3.61 12.47
N TYR A 157 -8.76 -3.41 13.56
CA TYR A 157 -8.42 -3.93 14.88
C TYR A 157 -9.66 -4.28 15.71
N ASN A 158 -9.45 -5.04 16.79
CA ASN A 158 -10.46 -5.62 17.66
C ASN A 158 -11.52 -6.44 16.89
N ASN A 159 -11.06 -7.34 16.01
CA ASN A 159 -11.90 -8.24 15.20
C ASN A 159 -12.87 -7.48 14.27
N GLY A 160 -12.36 -6.47 13.56
CA GLY A 160 -13.14 -5.69 12.61
C GLY A 160 -14.07 -4.64 13.24
N GLN A 161 -14.04 -4.47 14.57
CA GLN A 161 -14.83 -3.42 15.23
C GLN A 161 -14.36 -2.02 14.84
N TYR A 162 -13.09 -1.86 14.49
CA TYR A 162 -12.55 -0.59 14.05
C TYR A 162 -11.81 -0.82 12.75
N VAL A 163 -12.16 -0.05 11.73
CA VAL A 163 -11.53 -0.08 10.41
C VAL A 163 -11.13 1.33 10.06
N TRP A 164 -9.89 1.53 9.65
CA TRP A 164 -9.33 2.80 9.21
C TRP A 164 -8.87 2.68 7.78
N ILE A 165 -9.11 3.73 7.01
CA ILE A 165 -8.68 3.80 5.62
C ILE A 165 -7.88 5.08 5.45
N SER A 166 -6.79 5.00 4.71
CA SER A 166 -6.07 6.18 4.24
C SER A 166 -5.73 5.99 2.77
N GLN A 167 -5.80 7.08 2.00
CA GLN A 167 -5.65 7.03 0.55
C GLN A 167 -4.75 8.14 0.02
N ILE A 168 -4.08 7.87 -1.09
CA ILE A 168 -3.28 8.83 -1.85
C ILE A 168 -3.77 8.84 -3.30
N SER A 169 -3.98 10.03 -3.83
CA SER A 169 -4.27 10.23 -5.25
C SER A 169 -3.03 10.44 -6.10
N TYR A 170 -3.17 10.03 -7.36
CA TYR A 170 -2.25 10.29 -8.45
C TYR A 170 -3.04 10.86 -9.63
N ASN A 171 -2.49 11.90 -10.26
CA ASN A 171 -2.92 12.35 -11.57
C ASN A 171 -2.30 11.42 -12.61
N LEU A 172 -3.16 10.82 -13.44
CA LEU A 172 -2.68 9.98 -14.52
C LEU A 172 -1.98 10.83 -15.58
N ASN A 173 -0.74 10.47 -15.93
CA ASN A 173 -0.09 11.02 -17.10
C ASN A 173 0.06 9.94 -18.20
N LYS A 174 -0.83 9.99 -19.19
CA LYS A 174 -0.68 9.25 -20.46
C LYS A 174 0.25 10.00 -21.40
N THR A 175 1.46 10.34 -20.98
CA THR A 175 2.48 10.72 -21.96
C THR A 175 2.84 9.43 -22.71
N ILE A 176 2.59 9.40 -24.02
CA ILE A 176 3.08 8.31 -24.87
C ILE A 176 4.61 8.44 -24.91
N LYS A 177 5.30 7.83 -23.94
CA LYS A 177 6.71 7.55 -24.08
C LYS A 177 6.81 6.34 -24.99
N SER A 178 7.15 6.57 -26.25
CA SER A 178 7.62 5.53 -27.16
C SER A 178 8.93 4.96 -26.59
N TYR A 179 8.80 4.02 -25.67
CA TYR A 179 9.95 3.24 -25.22
C TYR A 179 10.31 2.27 -26.35
N LEU A 180 11.42 2.54 -27.04
CA LEU A 180 12.17 1.48 -27.73
C LEU A 180 12.58 0.48 -26.64
N VAL A 181 11.89 -0.67 -26.58
CA VAL A 181 12.25 -1.77 -25.70
C VAL A 181 13.53 -2.39 -26.23
N HIS A 182 14.67 -1.82 -25.86
CA HIS A 182 15.95 -2.51 -25.91
C HIS A 182 16.43 -2.69 -24.47
N ASN A 183 16.55 -3.94 -24.05
CA ASN A 183 17.21 -4.44 -22.84
C ASN A 183 16.42 -4.43 -21.52
N LEU A 184 15.16 -4.88 -21.53
CA LEU A 184 14.63 -5.64 -20.41
C LEU A 184 14.67 -7.11 -20.79
N ASN A 185 15.41 -7.93 -20.03
CA ASN A 185 15.31 -9.39 -20.05
C ASN A 185 13.94 -9.82 -19.50
N VAL A 186 12.87 -9.43 -20.18
CA VAL A 186 11.52 -9.91 -19.97
C VAL A 186 11.06 -10.46 -21.32
N LEU A 187 10.93 -11.79 -21.32
CA LEU A 187 10.30 -12.66 -22.31
C LEU A 187 9.60 -11.96 -23.49
N THR A 188 10.13 -12.26 -24.68
CA THR A 188 9.67 -12.01 -26.04
C THR A 188 8.19 -11.62 -26.21
N VAL A 189 7.96 -10.40 -26.73
CA VAL A 189 6.70 -10.05 -27.41
C VAL A 189 6.80 -10.57 -28.85
N VAL A 190 6.08 -11.65 -29.18
CA VAL A 190 5.82 -12.01 -30.58
C VAL A 190 4.57 -11.26 -31.02
N LYS A 191 4.75 -10.33 -31.96
CA LYS A 191 3.65 -9.68 -32.67
C LYS A 191 3.21 -10.63 -33.78
N VAL A 192 1.99 -11.19 -33.71
CA VAL A 192 1.36 -11.80 -34.89
C VAL A 192 0.28 -10.85 -35.35
N ALA A 193 0.47 -10.27 -36.53
CA ALA A 193 -0.60 -9.64 -37.27
C ALA A 193 -1.42 -10.75 -37.94
N GLY A 194 -2.74 -10.70 -37.73
CA GLY A 194 -3.75 -11.51 -38.40
C GLY A 194 -5.08 -10.79 -38.23
#